data_AF-A3J3S2-F1
#
_entry.id   AF-A3J3S2-F1
#
_cell.length_a   1.000
_cell.length_b   1.000
_cell.length_c   1.000
_cell.angle_alpha   90.00
_cell.angle_beta   90.00
_cell.angle_gamma   90.00
#
_symmetry.space_group_name_H-M   'P 1'
#
loop_
_entity.id
_entity.type
_entity.pdbx_description
1 polymer ?
#
loop_
_entity_poly.entity_id
_entity_poly.type
_entity_poly.pdbx_seq_one_letter_code
_entity_poly.pdbx_strand_id
1 'polypeptide(L)'
;MNLHKVTKIAAIVISILSLVALGGLMATSDSEDNSWISPLIYLSYVILLACIVVVLIYIFKNLFSNKENLKKTLISIGVFLGVVLISFILADGTEVKSPSSNEILASESTSKWVSTGLNTFYLLAVAAIGTMFWTGFNKIKK
;
A
#
# COMPACT_ATOMS: atom_id res chain seq x y z
N MET A 1 14.51 17.73 18.19
CA MET A 1 15.80 17.99 17.51
C MET A 1 16.03 16.96 16.40
N ASN A 2 16.49 17.39 15.21
CA ASN A 2 17.27 16.60 14.25
C ASN A 2 16.73 15.23 13.73
N LEU A 3 15.46 15.13 13.31
CA LEU A 3 14.99 13.96 12.53
C LEU A 3 15.88 13.72 11.29
N HIS A 4 16.28 14.81 10.62
CA HIS A 4 17.21 14.80 9.49
C HIS A 4 18.57 14.12 9.80
N LYS A 5 19.12 14.27 11.01
CA LYS A 5 20.39 13.58 11.36
C LYS A 5 20.18 12.07 11.54
N VAL A 6 19.05 11.65 12.11
CA VAL A 6 18.74 10.22 12.33
C VAL A 6 18.46 9.51 11.00
N THR A 7 17.68 10.12 10.10
CA THR A 7 17.47 9.54 8.76
C THR A 7 18.76 9.54 7.94
N LYS A 8 19.58 10.61 8.02
CA LYS A 8 20.88 10.67 7.32
C LYS A 8 21.86 9.60 7.80
N ILE A 9 21.99 9.38 9.12
CA ILE A 9 22.92 8.35 9.63
C ILE A 9 22.45 6.94 9.26
N ALA A 10 21.14 6.66 9.32
CA ALA A 10 20.58 5.38 8.88
C ALA A 10 20.84 5.12 7.38
N ALA A 11 20.63 6.12 6.52
CA ALA A 11 20.89 6.00 5.08
C ALA A 11 22.38 5.76 4.76
N ILE A 12 23.29 6.41 5.49
CA ILE A 12 24.74 6.20 5.34
C ILE A 12 25.12 4.77 5.74
N VAL A 13 24.62 4.25 6.86
CA VAL A 13 24.90 2.88 7.32
C VAL A 13 24.40 1.84 6.32
N ILE A 14 23.19 2.02 5.77
CA ILE A 14 22.63 1.15 4.73
C ILE A 14 23.48 1.21 3.45
N SER A 15 23.92 2.40 3.05
CA SER A 15 24.80 2.59 1.89
C SER A 15 26.14 1.85 2.04
N ILE A 16 26.78 1.92 3.21
CA ILE A 16 28.03 1.19 3.48
C ILE A 16 27.79 -0.34 3.44
N LEU A 17 26.69 -0.82 4.03
CA LEU A 17 26.35 -2.26 4.03
C LEU A 17 26.12 -2.81 2.61
N SER A 18 25.39 -2.10 1.76
CA SER A 18 25.22 -2.50 0.35
C SER A 18 26.55 -2.48 -0.41
N LEU A 19 27.44 -1.53 -0.14
CA LEU A 19 28.73 -1.44 -0.83
C LEU A 19 29.65 -2.63 -0.48
N VAL A 20 29.71 -3.02 0.80
CA VAL A 20 30.50 -4.18 1.27
C VAL A 20 29.97 -5.48 0.69
N ALA A 21 28.64 -5.65 0.62
CA ALA A 21 28.02 -6.85 0.07
C ALA A 21 28.25 -7.00 -1.45
N LEU A 22 28.15 -5.89 -2.20
CA LEU A 22 28.41 -5.88 -3.63
C LEU A 22 29.92 -6.10 -3.92
N GLY A 23 30.81 -5.53 -3.10
CA GLY A 23 32.24 -5.82 -3.16
C GLY A 23 32.58 -7.29 -2.87
N GLY A 24 31.89 -7.92 -1.91
CA GLY A 24 32.02 -9.36 -1.64
C GLY A 24 31.58 -10.23 -2.82
N LEU A 25 30.47 -9.88 -3.49
CA LEU A 25 30.01 -10.55 -4.71
C LEU A 25 31.02 -10.44 -5.87
N MET A 26 31.60 -9.24 -6.07
CA MET A 26 32.60 -9.00 -7.11
C MET A 26 33.96 -9.67 -6.85
N ALA A 27 34.28 -9.99 -5.59
CA ALA A 27 35.53 -10.66 -5.22
C ALA A 27 35.48 -12.19 -5.40
N THR A 28 34.31 -12.78 -5.62
CA THR A 28 34.10 -14.25 -5.65
C THR A 28 33.55 -14.78 -6.98
N SER A 29 33.37 -13.92 -7.98
CA SER A 29 32.56 -14.19 -9.18
C SER A 29 33.13 -15.22 -10.17
N ASP A 30 34.37 -15.68 -9.96
CA ASP A 30 35.01 -16.74 -10.76
C ASP A 30 34.82 -18.17 -10.19
N SER A 31 34.09 -18.33 -9.07
CA SER A 31 33.87 -19.63 -8.43
C SER A 31 32.51 -20.22 -8.84
N GLU A 32 32.49 -21.40 -9.48
CA GLU A 32 31.24 -22.07 -9.89
C GLU A 32 30.29 -22.32 -8.71
N ASP A 33 30.84 -22.69 -7.53
CA ASP A 33 30.15 -22.65 -6.24
C ASP A 33 30.12 -21.22 -5.66
N ASN A 34 29.15 -20.42 -6.10
CA ASN A 34 28.93 -19.05 -5.65
C ASN A 34 28.39 -18.98 -4.21
N SER A 35 29.22 -19.31 -3.22
CA SER A 35 28.89 -19.28 -1.78
C SER A 35 28.39 -17.92 -1.25
N TRP A 36 28.54 -16.85 -2.04
CA TRP A 36 28.03 -15.50 -1.72
C TRP A 36 26.58 -15.23 -2.17
N ILE A 37 25.97 -16.08 -3.00
CA ILE A 37 24.55 -15.92 -3.39
C ILE A 37 23.62 -16.06 -2.18
N SER A 38 23.82 -17.07 -1.33
CA SER A 38 22.99 -17.28 -0.15
C SER A 38 23.10 -16.12 0.87
N PRO A 39 24.30 -15.61 1.23
CA PRO A 39 24.46 -14.35 1.95
C PRO A 39 23.79 -13.14 1.29
N LEU A 40 23.87 -13.00 -0.03
CA LEU A 40 23.25 -11.88 -0.77
C LEU A 40 21.72 -11.91 -0.66
N ILE A 41 21.11 -13.10 -0.82
CA ILE A 41 19.66 -13.30 -0.64
C ILE A 41 19.24 -12.99 0.80
N TYR A 42 19.99 -13.49 1.78
CA TYR A 42 19.69 -13.25 3.19
C TYR A 42 19.81 -11.76 3.55
N LEU A 43 20.84 -11.08 3.03
CA LEU A 43 21.02 -9.64 3.19
C LEU A 43 19.88 -8.84 2.53
N SER A 44 19.40 -9.26 1.36
CA SER A 44 18.24 -8.64 0.69
C SER A 44 17.00 -8.70 1.59
N TYR A 45 16.72 -9.87 2.20
CA TYR A 45 15.63 -9.99 3.19
C TYR A 45 15.83 -9.12 4.43
N VAL A 46 17.06 -9.02 4.96
CA VAL A 46 17.38 -8.14 6.10
C VAL A 46 17.16 -6.66 5.74
N ILE A 47 17.56 -6.23 4.55
CA ILE A 47 17.36 -4.85 4.07
C ILE A 47 15.89 -4.55 3.80
N LEU A 48 15.14 -5.51 3.23
CA LEU A 48 13.69 -5.42 3.03
C LEU A 48 12.97 -5.27 4.38
N LEU A 49 13.29 -6.12 5.36
CA LEU A 49 12.77 -6.03 6.73
C LEU A 49 13.10 -4.68 7.38
N ALA A 50 14.35 -4.23 7.28
CA ALA A 50 14.78 -2.94 7.82
C ALA A 50 14.04 -1.77 7.16
N CYS A 51 13.82 -1.83 5.84
CA CYS A 51 13.04 -0.83 5.09
C CYS A 51 11.60 -0.78 5.60
N ILE A 52 10.93 -1.93 5.72
CA ILE A 52 9.57 -2.03 6.30
C ILE A 52 9.53 -1.40 7.69
N VAL A 53 10.44 -1.78 8.59
CA VAL A 53 10.48 -1.26 9.97
C VAL A 53 10.71 0.25 10.01
N VAL A 54 11.65 0.78 9.23
CA VAL A 54 11.93 2.23 9.15
C VAL A 54 10.73 2.98 8.59
N VAL A 55 10.07 2.45 7.55
CA VAL A 55 8.87 3.04 6.95
C VAL A 55 7.70 3.04 7.95
N LEU A 56 7.44 1.95 8.66
CA LEU A 56 6.40 1.91 9.71
C LEU A 56 6.68 2.96 10.80
N ILE A 57 7.90 2.98 11.35
CA ILE A 57 8.30 3.96 12.38
C ILE A 57 8.11 5.39 11.87
N TYR A 58 8.50 5.67 10.61
CA TYR A 58 8.35 6.99 10.02
C TYR A 58 6.87 7.37 9.80
N ILE A 59 6.04 6.44 9.32
CA ILE A 59 4.59 6.65 9.15
C ILE A 59 3.96 6.99 10.50
N PHE A 60 4.11 6.14 11.52
CA PHE A 60 3.52 6.39 12.84
C PHE A 60 4.03 7.70 13.46
N LYS A 61 5.34 7.93 13.42
CA LYS A 61 5.93 9.17 13.95
C LYS A 61 5.42 10.41 13.22
N ASN A 62 5.32 10.38 11.89
CA ASN A 62 4.81 11.49 11.09
C ASN A 62 3.31 11.74 11.32
N LEU A 63 2.52 10.68 11.50
CA LEU A 63 1.10 10.76 11.84
C LEU A 63 0.91 11.42 13.21
N PHE A 64 1.59 10.93 14.25
CA PHE A 64 1.44 11.45 15.62
C PHE A 64 2.10 12.82 15.85
N SER A 65 3.21 13.15 15.19
CA SER A 65 3.83 14.48 15.33
C SER A 65 2.99 15.61 14.73
N ASN A 66 2.13 15.32 13.74
CA ASN A 66 1.39 16.34 13.00
C ASN A 66 -0.12 16.14 13.16
N LYS A 67 -0.73 16.80 14.15
CA LYS A 67 -2.18 16.73 14.43
C LYS A 67 -3.05 17.05 13.21
N GLU A 68 -2.57 17.91 12.30
CA GLU A 68 -3.23 18.21 11.03
C GLU A 68 -3.18 17.03 10.04
N ASN A 69 -2.02 16.39 9.87
CA ASN A 69 -1.86 15.21 9.00
C ASN A 69 -2.68 14.03 9.55
N LEU A 70 -2.66 13.80 10.86
CA LEU A 70 -3.52 12.79 11.50
C LEU A 70 -5.00 13.06 11.18
N LYS A 71 -5.47 14.31 11.36
CA LYS A 71 -6.86 14.68 11.03
C LYS A 71 -7.17 14.49 9.53
N LYS A 72 -6.26 14.84 8.62
CA LYS A 72 -6.43 14.63 7.18
C LYS A 72 -6.51 13.14 6.82
N THR A 73 -5.63 12.31 7.35
CA THR A 73 -5.66 10.84 7.15
C THR A 73 -6.91 10.21 7.77
N LEU A 74 -7.35 10.69 8.94
CA LEU A 74 -8.56 10.20 9.59
C LEU A 74 -9.84 10.61 8.83
N ILE A 75 -9.85 11.80 8.23
CA ILE A 75 -10.94 12.21 7.33
C ILE A 75 -10.92 11.37 6.04
N SER A 76 -9.77 11.13 5.41
CA SER A 76 -9.71 10.31 4.20
C SER A 76 -10.12 8.85 4.46
N ILE A 77 -9.70 8.26 5.57
CA ILE A 77 -10.11 6.90 5.93
C ILE A 77 -11.60 6.85 6.34
N GLY A 78 -12.10 7.87 7.05
CA GLY A 78 -13.50 7.97 7.43
C GLY A 78 -14.44 8.16 6.23
N VAL A 79 -14.05 8.97 5.24
CA VAL A 79 -14.80 9.11 3.98
C VAL A 79 -14.74 7.80 3.18
N PHE A 80 -13.59 7.14 3.10
CA PHE A 80 -13.47 5.83 2.43
C PHE A 80 -14.37 4.76 3.08
N LEU A 81 -14.32 4.61 4.41
CA LEU A 81 -15.22 3.71 5.14
C LEU A 81 -16.69 4.13 4.98
N GLY A 82 -17.00 5.42 4.97
CA GLY A 82 -18.35 5.93 4.72
C GLY A 82 -18.89 5.48 3.38
N VAL A 83 -18.10 5.57 2.31
CA VAL A 83 -18.48 5.09 0.98
C VAL A 83 -18.61 3.56 0.95
N VAL A 84 -17.71 2.82 1.59
CA VAL A 84 -17.83 1.35 1.73
C VAL A 84 -19.11 0.96 2.47
N LEU A 85 -19.48 1.66 3.55
CA LEU A 85 -20.70 1.39 4.31
C LEU A 85 -21.96 1.72 3.52
N ILE A 86 -22.02 2.87 2.84
CA ILE A 86 -23.12 3.22 1.93
C ILE A 86 -23.23 2.14 0.84
N SER A 87 -22.10 1.73 0.27
CA SER A 87 -22.04 0.70 -0.75
C SER A 87 -22.43 -0.70 -0.25
N PHE A 88 -22.23 -1.02 1.03
CA PHE A 88 -22.61 -2.29 1.65
C PHE A 88 -24.11 -2.32 2.01
N ILE A 89 -24.68 -1.18 2.42
CA ILE A 89 -26.12 -1.03 2.64
C ILE A 89 -26.88 -1.11 1.30
N LEU A 90 -26.30 -0.53 0.24
CA LEU A 90 -26.84 -0.57 -1.12
C LEU A 90 -26.47 -1.85 -1.89
N ALA A 91 -25.63 -2.74 -1.32
CA ALA A 91 -25.31 -4.03 -1.91
C ALA A 91 -26.38 -5.06 -1.53
N ASP A 92 -27.24 -5.39 -2.49
CA ASP A 92 -28.17 -6.51 -2.37
C ASP A 92 -27.39 -7.82 -2.12
N GLY A 93 -27.85 -8.55 -1.10
CA GLY A 93 -27.31 -9.86 -0.72
C GLY A 93 -28.06 -11.01 -1.37
N THR A 94 -28.26 -10.97 -2.68
CA THR A 94 -29.02 -11.98 -3.43
C THR A 94 -28.17 -13.20 -3.83
N GLU A 95 -28.79 -14.39 -3.92
CA GLU A 95 -28.14 -15.59 -4.49
C GLU A 95 -27.60 -15.26 -5.88
N VAL A 96 -26.30 -15.51 -6.11
CA VAL A 96 -25.82 -15.68 -7.49
C VAL A 96 -25.87 -17.17 -7.81
N LYS A 97 -27.06 -17.60 -8.23
CA LYS A 97 -27.28 -18.93 -8.77
C LYS A 97 -26.88 -19.00 -10.25
N SER A 98 -26.29 -20.15 -10.63
CA SER A 98 -25.93 -20.44 -12.02
C SER A 98 -27.16 -20.38 -12.95
N PRO A 99 -27.14 -19.61 -14.06
CA PRO A 99 -28.23 -19.60 -15.04
C PRO A 99 -28.46 -20.93 -15.75
N SER A 100 -27.53 -21.90 -15.61
CA SER A 100 -27.56 -23.16 -16.37
C SER A 100 -27.66 -24.43 -15.52
N SER A 101 -27.39 -24.39 -14.21
CA SER A 101 -27.43 -25.59 -13.35
C SER A 101 -28.22 -25.45 -12.04
N ASN A 102 -28.71 -24.25 -11.68
CA ASN A 102 -29.42 -23.98 -10.42
C ASN A 102 -28.61 -24.33 -9.13
N GLU A 103 -27.29 -24.54 -9.27
CA GLU A 103 -26.34 -24.76 -8.18
C GLU A 103 -25.82 -23.44 -7.62
N ILE A 104 -25.47 -23.48 -6.33
CA ILE A 104 -24.95 -22.34 -5.57
C ILE A 104 -23.45 -22.21 -5.86
N LEU A 105 -23.09 -21.30 -6.77
CA LEU A 105 -21.69 -21.09 -7.17
C LEU A 105 -20.88 -20.26 -6.16
N ALA A 106 -21.56 -19.47 -5.32
CA ALA A 106 -20.96 -18.74 -4.21
C ALA A 106 -21.97 -18.62 -3.07
N SER A 107 -21.51 -18.83 -1.83
CA SER A 107 -22.31 -18.50 -0.63
C SER A 107 -22.67 -17.01 -0.63
N GLU A 108 -23.89 -16.69 -0.19
CA GLU A 108 -24.47 -15.33 -0.16
C GLU A 108 -23.50 -14.27 0.38
N SER A 109 -22.75 -14.62 1.43
CA SER A 109 -21.75 -13.75 2.05
C SER A 109 -20.66 -13.33 1.06
N THR A 110 -20.04 -14.28 0.35
CA THR A 110 -18.95 -14.00 -0.60
C THR A 110 -19.45 -13.15 -1.77
N SER A 111 -20.63 -13.46 -2.31
CA SER A 111 -21.26 -12.64 -3.36
C SER A 111 -21.49 -11.21 -2.88
N LYS A 112 -22.01 -11.03 -1.66
CA LYS A 112 -22.27 -9.71 -1.07
C LYS A 112 -20.99 -8.89 -0.84
N TRP A 113 -19.88 -9.52 -0.44
CA TRP A 113 -18.58 -8.84 -0.33
C TRP A 113 -18.04 -8.39 -1.70
N VAL A 114 -18.16 -9.22 -2.74
CA VAL A 114 -17.73 -8.86 -4.11
C VAL A 114 -18.61 -7.73 -4.68
N SER A 115 -19.94 -7.84 -4.52
CA SER A 115 -20.91 -6.81 -4.91
C SER A 115 -20.65 -5.47 -4.20
N THR A 116 -20.38 -5.52 -2.88
CA THR A 116 -19.98 -4.33 -2.10
C THR A 116 -18.69 -3.71 -2.64
N GLY A 117 -17.66 -4.51 -2.93
CA GLY A 117 -16.41 -4.01 -3.48
C GLY A 117 -16.58 -3.35 -4.85
N LEU A 118 -17.40 -3.94 -5.72
CA LEU A 118 -17.68 -3.43 -7.06
C LEU A 118 -18.51 -2.13 -7.02
N ASN A 119 -19.56 -2.08 -6.20
CA ASN A 119 -20.37 -0.86 -6.00
C ASN A 119 -19.54 0.26 -5.34
N THR A 120 -18.65 -0.08 -4.40
CA THR A 120 -17.70 0.88 -3.80
C THR A 120 -16.79 1.46 -4.88
N PHE A 121 -16.25 0.61 -5.76
CA PHE A 121 -15.40 1.04 -6.86
C PHE A 121 -16.14 1.97 -7.83
N TYR A 122 -17.37 1.65 -8.23
CA TYR A 122 -18.17 2.53 -9.10
C TYR A 122 -18.47 3.88 -8.44
N LEU A 123 -18.82 3.90 -7.15
CA LEU A 123 -19.11 5.15 -6.43
C LEU A 123 -17.84 6.03 -6.33
N LEU A 124 -16.68 5.44 -6.00
CA LEU A 124 -15.40 6.16 -6.04
C LEU A 124 -15.01 6.61 -7.45
N ALA A 125 -15.28 5.82 -8.50
CA ALA A 125 -14.95 6.18 -9.88
C ALA A 125 -15.74 7.41 -10.34
N VAL A 126 -17.05 7.48 -10.07
CA VAL A 126 -17.87 8.67 -10.36
C VAL A 126 -17.39 9.89 -9.58
N ALA A 127 -17.05 9.73 -8.30
CA ALA A 127 -16.50 10.82 -7.49
C ALA A 127 -15.12 11.30 -8.00
N ALA A 128 -14.25 10.38 -8.43
CA ALA A 128 -12.96 10.71 -9.03
C ALA A 128 -13.12 11.50 -10.34
N ILE A 129 -14.02 11.06 -11.22
CA ILE A 129 -14.33 11.76 -12.48
C ILE A 129 -14.86 13.17 -12.19
N GLY A 130 -15.83 13.32 -11.28
CA GLY A 130 -16.38 14.63 -10.90
C GLY A 130 -15.33 15.58 -10.33
N THR A 131 -14.45 15.09 -9.43
CA THR A 131 -13.37 15.91 -8.86
C THR A 131 -12.30 16.28 -9.88
N MET A 132 -12.01 15.40 -10.86
CA MET A 132 -11.11 15.72 -11.97
C MET A 132 -11.68 16.82 -12.87
N PHE A 133 -12.96 16.75 -13.26
CA PHE A 133 -13.61 17.83 -14.02
C PHE A 133 -13.59 19.16 -13.27
N TRP A 134 -13.98 19.16 -11.98
CA TRP A 134 -13.97 20.39 -11.16
C TRP A 134 -12.55 20.99 -11.03
N THR A 135 -11.55 20.15 -10.78
CA THR A 135 -10.15 20.59 -10.66
C THR A 135 -9.61 21.09 -12.01
N GLY A 136 -9.98 20.45 -13.12
CA GLY A 136 -9.62 20.88 -14.47
C GLY A 136 -10.18 22.27 -14.81
N PHE A 137 -11.48 22.48 -14.61
CA PHE A 137 -12.11 23.79 -14.84
C PHE A 137 -11.53 24.90 -13.96
N ASN A 138 -11.27 24.63 -12.67
CA ASN A 138 -10.64 25.62 -11.79
C ASN A 138 -9.16 25.89 -12.12
N LYS A 139 -8.44 24.95 -12.74
CA LYS A 139 -7.09 25.19 -13.26
C LYS A 139 -7.06 26.03 -14.54
N ILE A 140 -8.14 26.06 -15.32
CA ILE A 140 -8.23 26.83 -16.57
C ILE A 140 -8.72 28.27 -16.30
N LYS A 141 -9.46 28.48 -15.19
CA LYS A 141 -9.94 29.80 -14.75
C LYS A 141 -8.92 30.65 -13.96
N LYS A 142 -7.71 30.15 -13.71
CA LYS A 142 -6.68 30.80 -12.89
C LYS A 142 -5.35 30.86 -13.63
#